data_AF-X0UW12-F1
#
_entry.id   AF-X0UW12-F1
#
_cell.length_a   1.000
_cell.length_b   1.000
_cell.length_c   1.000
_cell.angle_alpha   90.00
_cell.angle_beta   90.00
_cell.angle_gamma   90.00
#
_symmetry.space_group_name_H-M   'P 1'
#
loop_
_entity.id
_entity.type
_entity.pdbx_description
1 polymer ?
#
loop_
_entity_poly.entity_id
_entity_poly.type
_entity_poly.pdbx_seq_one_letter_code
_entity_poly.pdbx_strand_id
1 'polypeptide(L)' 'MLNLWQRFKLWASGQVYVGHRTRPGWSGSLPFYAFQCPVHGIVENYPHGYSRRLDCPLCQEEAGG' A
#
# COMPACT_ATOMS: atom_id res chain seq x y z
N MET A 1 -10.76 5.11 9.63
CA MET A 1 -10.55 4.24 10.81
C MET A 1 -10.52 2.80 10.34
N LEU A 2 -9.37 2.14 10.44
CA LEU A 2 -9.25 0.71 10.14
C LEU A 2 -9.82 -0.09 11.31
N ASN A 3 -10.82 -0.94 11.04
CA ASN A 3 -11.46 -1.75 12.07
C ASN A 3 -10.49 -2.81 12.61
N LEU A 4 -10.67 -3.26 13.86
CA LEU A 4 -9.81 -4.27 14.51
C LEU A 4 -9.63 -5.53 13.64
N TRP A 5 -10.67 -5.94 12.91
CA TRP A 5 -10.62 -7.08 12.00
C TRP A 5 -9.72 -6.86 10.77
N GLN A 6 -9.65 -5.63 10.26
CA GLN A 6 -8.74 -5.27 9.16
C GLN A 6 -7.29 -5.28 9.65
N ARG A 7 -7.04 -4.88 10.91
CA ARG A 7 -5.72 -5.00 11.55
C ARG A 7 -5.30 -6.46 11.72
N PHE A 8 -6.22 -7.35 12.11
CA PHE A 8 -5.92 -8.78 12.24
C PHE A 8 -5.63 -9.44 10.89
N LYS A 9 -6.39 -9.09 9.83
CA LYS A 9 -6.10 -9.53 8.45
C LYS A 9 -4.76 -9.01 7.94
N LEU A 10 -4.39 -7.77 8.26
CA LEU A 10 -3.07 -7.23 7.93
C LEU A 10 -1.95 -8.01 8.61
N TRP A 11 -2.14 -8.38 9.88
CA TRP A 11 -1.18 -9.21 10.60
C TRP A 11 -1.05 -10.62 10.01
N ALA A 12 -2.15 -11.23 9.55
CA ALA A 12 -2.14 -12.60 9.02
C ALA A 12 -1.73 -12.71 7.53
N SER A 13 -2.10 -11.75 6.68
CA SER A 13 -1.85 -11.79 5.22
C SER A 13 -0.76 -10.82 4.76
N GLY A 14 -0.28 -9.94 5.64
CA GLY A 14 0.71 -8.91 5.32
C GLY A 14 0.16 -7.72 4.53
N GLN A 15 -0.85 -7.95 3.66
CA GLN A 15 -1.48 -6.94 2.82
C GLN A 15 -2.98 -7.20 2.61
N VAL A 16 -3.75 -6.14 2.35
CA VAL A 16 -5.16 -6.17 1.98
C VAL A 16 -5.40 -5.24 0.80
N TYR A 17 -6.17 -5.71 -0.19
CA TYR A 17 -6.61 -4.86 -1.29
C TYR A 17 -7.65 -3.84 -0.80
N VAL A 18 -7.42 -2.56 -1.08
CA VAL A 18 -8.26 -1.44 -0.59
C VAL A 18 -9.18 -0.90 -1.66
N GLY A 19 -8.79 -1.03 -2.94
CA GLY A 19 -9.58 -0.51 -4.05
C GLY A 19 -8.74 -0.14 -5.25
N HIS A 20 -9.41 0.15 -6.35
CA HIS A 20 -8.78 0.73 -7.53
C HIS A 20 -8.89 2.26 -7.45
N ARG A 21 -7.78 2.95 -7.72
CA ARG A 21 -7.76 4.42 -7.78
C ARG A 21 -7.29 4.87 -9.14
N THR A 22 -7.89 5.96 -9.61
CA THR A 22 -7.53 6.59 -10.88
C THR A 22 -7.19 8.04 -10.60
N ARG A 23 -6.05 8.53 -11.12
CA ARG A 23 -5.64 9.92 -11.03
C ARG A 23 -5.54 10.56 -12.42
N PRO A 24 -5.71 11.90 -12.53
CA PRO A 24 -5.46 12.61 -13.78
C PRO A 24 -4.01 12.36 -14.24
N GLY A 25 -3.83 11.88 -15.47
CA GLY A 25 -2.52 11.53 -16.02
C GLY A 25 -2.15 10.05 -15.95
N TRP A 26 -3.00 9.19 -15.39
CA TRP A 26 -2.81 7.74 -15.44
C TRP A 26 -3.53 7.12 -16.63
N SER A 27 -2.89 6.17 -17.31
CA SER A 27 -3.48 5.44 -18.45
C SER A 27 -4.59 4.45 -18.04
N GLY A 28 -4.85 4.28 -16.74
CA GLY A 28 -5.83 3.34 -16.21
C GLY A 28 -5.97 3.41 -14.69
N SER A 29 -6.82 2.54 -14.16
CA SER A 29 -7.02 2.41 -12.71
C SER A 29 -5.97 1.48 -12.11
N LEU A 30 -5.32 1.90 -11.03
CA LEU A 30 -4.31 1.07 -10.35
C LEU A 30 -4.87 0.46 -9.07
N PRO A 31 -4.56 -0.82 -8.78
CA PRO A 31 -4.98 -1.47 -7.55
C PRO A 31 -4.12 -0.98 -6.38
N PHE A 32 -4.76 -0.40 -5.37
CA PHE A 32 -4.15 -0.02 -4.11
C PHE A 32 -4.30 -1.14 -3.08
N TYR A 33 -3.24 -1.33 -2.31
CA TYR A 33 -3.15 -2.27 -1.21
C TYR A 33 -2.72 -1.54 0.07
N ALA A 34 -3.36 -1.87 1.19
CA ALA A 34 -2.90 -1.48 2.50
C ALA A 34 -2.06 -2.63 3.04
N PHE A 35 -0.90 -2.33 3.62
CA PHE A 35 -0.02 -3.34 4.20
C PHE A 35 0.68 -2.78 5.43
N GLN A 36 1.23 -3.66 6.25
CA GLN A 36 1.93 -3.27 7.46
C GLN A 36 3.42 -3.04 7.18
N CYS A 37 3.84 -1.78 7.25
CA CYS A 37 5.25 -1.40 7.33
C CYS A 37 5.76 -1.60 8.77
N PRO A 38 6.94 -2.21 8.96
CA PRO A 38 7.51 -2.41 10.31
C PRO A 38 7.92 -1.09 10.99
N VAL A 39 8.17 -0.03 10.21
CA VAL A 39 8.59 1.29 10.72
C VAL A 39 7.39 2.22 10.91
N HIS A 40 6.49 2.27 9.94
CA HIS A 40 5.40 3.27 9.88
C HIS A 40 4.01 2.74 10.25
N GLY A 41 3.87 1.44 10.48
CA GLY A 41 2.57 0.82 10.69
C GLY A 41 1.79 0.63 9.39
N ILE A 42 0.49 0.87 9.40
CA ILE A 42 -0.36 0.55 8.24
C ILE A 42 -0.27 1.68 7.21
N VAL A 43 0.17 1.35 6.01
CA VAL A 43 0.33 2.27 4.89
C VAL A 43 -0.41 1.75 3.65
N GLU A 44 -0.75 2.65 2.74
CA GLU A 44 -1.45 2.34 1.48
C GLU A 44 -0.55 2.67 0.30
N ASN A 45 -0.30 1.70 -0.58
CA ASN A 45 0.40 1.94 -1.83
C ASN A 45 -0.09 1.00 -2.94
N TYR A 46 0.22 1.35 -4.17
CA TYR A 46 0.03 0.46 -5.31
C TYR A 46 1.36 -0.18 -5.71
N PRO A 47 1.37 -1.33 -6.41
CA PRO A 47 2.59 -1.97 -6.84
C PRO A 47 3.33 -1.10 -7.86
N HIS A 48 4.58 -0.76 -7.58
CA HIS A 48 5.41 0.04 -8.48
C HIS A 48 6.33 -0.84 -9.33
N GLY A 49 6.50 -0.47 -10.60
CA GLY A 49 7.46 -1.09 -11.52
C GLY A 49 7.15 -2.52 -11.99
N TYR A 50 8.08 -3.11 -12.74
CA TYR A 50 7.97 -4.46 -13.33
C TYR A 50 7.86 -5.57 -12.26
N SER A 51 8.50 -5.36 -11.11
CA SER A 51 8.52 -6.32 -10.01
C SER A 51 7.23 -6.33 -9.17
N ARG A 52 6.29 -5.41 -9.41
CA ARG A 52 5.01 -5.30 -8.68
C ARG A 52 5.19 -5.38 -7.15
N ARG A 53 6.23 -4.71 -6.63
CA ARG A 53 6.50 -4.66 -5.18
C ARG A 53 5.67 -3.56 -4.53
N LEU A 54 5.17 -3.86 -3.34
CA LEU A 54 4.50 -2.91 -2.48
C LEU A 54 5.53 -2.34 -1.50
N ASP A 55 6.09 -1.19 -1.86
CA ASP A 55 7.05 -0.48 -1.03
C ASP A 55 6.35 0.59 -0.20
N CYS A 56 6.79 0.76 1.05
CA CYS A 56 6.20 1.77 1.94
C CYS A 56 6.52 3.17 1.39
N PRO A 57 5.52 4.00 1.04
CA PRO A 57 5.77 5.31 0.46
C PRO A 57 6.55 6.21 1.40
N LEU A 58 6.27 6.14 2.71
CA LEU A 58 6.99 6.90 3.73
C LEU A 58 8.46 6.51 3.81
N CYS A 59 8.78 5.20 3.79
CA CYS A 59 10.17 4.75 3.75
C CYS A 59 10.89 5.18 2.46
N GLN A 60 10.17 5.27 1.33
CA GLN A 60 10.74 5.73 0.07
C GLN A 60 11.02 7.24 0.11
N GLU A 61 10.11 8.04 0.68
CA GLU A 61 10.30 9.47 0.89
C GLU A 61 11.50 9.75 1.83
N GLU A 62 11.64 8.97 2.91
CA GLU A 62 12.77 9.09 3.85
C GLU A 62 14.12 8.67 3.23
N ALA A 63 14.12 7.71 2.30
CA ALA A 63 15.32 7.26 1.62
C ALA A 63 15.90 8.28 0.62
N GLY A 64 15.22 9.41 0.41
CA GLY A 64 15.71 10.51 -0.43
C GLY A 64 15.53 10.24 -1.92
N GLY A 65 14.31 9.91 -2.34
CA GLY A 65 13.93 9.65 -3.74
C GLY A 65 14.42 10.67 -4.77
#